data_AF-A0A844MG59-F1
#
_entry.id   AF-A0A844MG59-F1
#
_cell.length_a   1.000
_cell.length_b   1.000
_cell.length_c   1.000
_cell.angle_alpha   90.00
_cell.angle_beta   90.00
_cell.angle_gamma   90.00
#
_symmetry.space_group_name_H-M   'P 1'
#
loop_
_entity.id
_entity.type
_entity.pdbx_description
1 polymer ?
#
loop_
_entity_poly.entity_id
_entity_poly.type
_entity_poly.pdbx_seq_one_letter_code
_entity_poly.pdbx_strand_id
1 'polypeptide(L)'
;MIYLLDTNTCIQYITRRSSPVVDRLARVPRQDVVLCDIVKAEYDALETEFNLARKVITLRSVSGLNQRDFADKIGIKQPQLARIESGKQIPKLETLTKLASGAGYAVEIHFVPMKDKQAPEIEPVRLTVEPMFETRR
;
A
#
# COMPACT_ATOMS: atom_id res chain seq x y z
N MET A 1 29.01 -19.32 -3.31
CA MET A 1 28.92 -17.84 -3.29
C MET A 1 27.56 -17.52 -2.69
N ILE A 2 27.50 -16.80 -1.57
CA ILE A 2 26.23 -16.52 -0.87
C ILE A 2 25.44 -15.48 -1.67
N TYR A 3 24.21 -15.80 -2.03
CA TYR A 3 23.29 -14.88 -2.69
C TYR A 3 22.43 -14.18 -1.64
N LEU A 4 22.70 -12.90 -1.43
CA LEU A 4 21.89 -12.03 -0.59
C LEU A 4 20.70 -11.52 -1.41
N LEU A 5 19.48 -11.86 -1.02
CA LEU A 5 18.28 -11.38 -1.72
C LEU A 5 17.85 -10.02 -1.18
N ASP A 6 17.69 -9.05 -2.09
CA ASP A 6 16.96 -7.82 -1.83
C ASP A 6 15.45 -8.02 -2.04
N THR A 7 14.66 -7.05 -1.57
CA THR A 7 13.19 -7.06 -1.65
C THR A 7 12.69 -7.16 -3.10
N ASN A 8 13.36 -6.51 -4.05
CA ASN A 8 12.95 -6.51 -5.46
C ASN A 8 13.12 -7.89 -6.10
N THR A 9 14.23 -8.56 -5.81
CA THR A 9 14.54 -9.91 -6.30
C THR A 9 13.56 -10.92 -5.70
N CYS A 10 13.22 -10.78 -4.41
CA CYS A 10 12.20 -11.60 -3.77
C CYS A 10 10.82 -11.43 -4.45
N ILE A 11 10.38 -10.19 -4.68
CA ILE A 11 9.09 -9.91 -5.34
C ILE A 11 9.07 -10.48 -6.76
N GLN A 12 10.14 -10.29 -7.55
CA GLN A 12 10.24 -10.80 -8.92
C GLN A 12 10.18 -12.33 -8.98
N TYR A 13 10.80 -13.01 -8.01
CA TYR A 13 10.76 -14.46 -7.87
C TYR A 13 9.35 -14.96 -7.50
N ILE A 14 8.76 -14.42 -6.43
CA ILE A 14 7.44 -14.85 -5.92
C ILE A 14 6.35 -14.64 -6.98
N THR A 15 6.36 -13.48 -7.65
CA THR A 15 5.35 -13.13 -8.66
C THR A 15 5.60 -13.78 -10.02
N ARG A 16 6.71 -14.52 -10.18
CA ARG A 16 7.19 -15.11 -11.44
C ARG A 16 7.25 -14.14 -12.63
N ARG A 17 7.42 -12.84 -12.34
CA ARG A 17 7.44 -11.77 -13.36
C ARG A 17 8.75 -11.69 -14.13
N SER A 18 9.80 -12.39 -13.69
CA SER A 18 11.12 -12.38 -14.33
C SER A 18 11.66 -13.80 -14.48
N SER A 19 11.60 -14.35 -15.70
CA SER A 19 12.16 -15.68 -16.00
C SER A 19 13.64 -15.77 -15.60
N PRO A 20 14.52 -14.78 -15.90
CA PRO A 20 15.93 -14.86 -15.52
C PRO A 20 16.17 -14.97 -14.02
N VAL A 21 15.36 -14.30 -13.19
CA VAL A 21 15.47 -14.38 -11.72
C VAL A 21 14.96 -15.71 -11.20
N VAL A 22 13.84 -16.20 -11.75
CA VAL A 22 13.27 -17.51 -11.41
C VAL A 22 14.22 -18.63 -11.81
N ASP A 23 14.74 -18.61 -13.02
CA ASP A 23 15.66 -19.61 -13.55
C ASP A 23 16.99 -19.62 -12.81
N ARG A 24 17.48 -18.43 -12.42
CA ARG A 24 18.69 -18.31 -11.59
C ARG A 24 18.46 -18.91 -10.21
N LEU A 25 17.40 -18.53 -9.51
CA LEU A 25 17.12 -19.03 -8.15
C LEU A 25 16.78 -20.52 -8.14
N ALA A 26 16.15 -21.05 -9.18
CA ALA A 26 15.88 -22.48 -9.32
C ALA A 26 17.17 -23.33 -9.43
N ARG A 27 18.28 -22.72 -9.86
CA ARG A 27 19.60 -23.38 -10.03
C ARG A 27 20.55 -23.13 -8.86
N VAL A 28 20.20 -22.26 -7.91
CA VAL A 28 21.00 -21.97 -6.72
C VAL A 28 20.57 -22.91 -5.58
N PRO A 29 21.50 -23.62 -4.91
CA PRO A 29 21.18 -24.42 -3.73
C PRO A 29 20.54 -23.57 -2.63
N ARG A 30 19.47 -24.07 -1.99
CA ARG A 30 18.73 -23.30 -0.97
C ARG A 30 19.60 -22.80 0.19
N GLN A 31 20.61 -23.58 0.59
CA GLN A 31 21.56 -23.22 1.64
C GLN A 31 22.45 -22.02 1.30
N ASP A 32 22.55 -21.67 0.02
CA ASP A 32 23.34 -20.53 -0.47
C ASP A 32 22.49 -19.28 -0.71
N VAL A 33 21.18 -19.34 -0.43
CA VAL A 33 20.24 -18.23 -0.54
C VAL A 33 19.95 -17.70 0.86
N VAL A 34 20.35 -16.46 1.12
CA VAL A 34 20.16 -15.81 2.42
C VAL A 34 19.36 -14.53 2.23
N LEU A 35 18.34 -14.33 3.06
CA LEU A 35 17.68 -13.03 3.18
C LEU A 35 18.51 -12.18 4.13
N CYS A 36 18.88 -10.97 3.71
CA CYS A 36 19.61 -10.07 4.60
C CYS A 36 18.72 -9.70 5.79
N ASP A 37 19.17 -9.98 7.02
CA ASP A 37 18.43 -9.61 8.24
C ASP A 37 18.19 -8.10 8.31
N ILE A 38 19.11 -7.29 7.76
CA ILE A 38 18.93 -5.83 7.63
C ILE A 38 17.76 -5.52 6.69
N VAL A 39 17.66 -6.21 5.54
CA VAL A 39 16.55 -6.01 4.59
C VAL A 39 15.22 -6.42 5.20
N LYS A 40 15.21 -7.51 5.99
CA LYS A 40 14.01 -7.93 6.72
C LYS A 40 13.60 -6.92 7.78
N ALA A 41 14.54 -6.43 8.60
CA ALA A 41 14.25 -5.43 9.64
C ALA A 41 13.73 -4.12 9.04
N GLU A 42 14.34 -3.63 7.96
CA GLU A 42 13.87 -2.44 7.23
C GLU A 42 12.50 -2.68 6.57
N TYR A 43 12.23 -3.89 6.07
CA TYR A 43 10.92 -4.25 5.50
C TYR A 43 9.83 -4.30 6.57
N ASP A 44 10.11 -4.95 7.70
CA ASP A 44 9.21 -5.04 8.85
C ASP A 44 8.93 -3.64 9.42
N ALA A 45 9.92 -2.74 9.44
CA ALA A 45 9.75 -1.35 9.83
C ALA A 45 8.82 -0.55 8.89
N LEU A 46 8.75 -0.92 7.60
CA LEU A 46 7.91 -0.28 6.57
C LEU A 46 6.56 -0.98 6.32
N GLU A 47 6.22 -1.99 7.13
CA GLU A 47 5.05 -2.83 6.91
C GLU A 47 3.75 -1.99 6.87
N THR A 48 3.66 -0.97 7.72
CA THR A 48 2.48 -0.10 7.84
C THR A 48 2.24 0.69 6.55
N GLU A 49 3.28 1.29 5.98
CA GLU A 49 3.27 2.07 4.76
C GLU A 49 2.85 1.21 3.57
N PHE A 50 3.40 0.00 3.47
CA PHE A 50 3.03 -0.94 2.41
C PHE A 50 1.60 -1.46 2.55
N ASN A 51 1.13 -1.70 3.78
CA ASN A 51 -0.25 -2.07 4.04
C ASN A 51 -1.23 -0.99 3.57
N LEU A 52 -0.95 0.27 3.89
CA LEU A 52 -1.75 1.39 3.43
C LEU A 52 -1.71 1.53 1.90
N ALA A 53 -0.53 1.43 1.29
CA ALA A 53 -0.36 1.49 -0.15
C ALA A 53 -1.20 0.42 -0.88
N ARG A 54 -1.19 -0.82 -0.39
CA ARG A 54 -2.02 -1.93 -0.92
C ARG A 54 -3.52 -1.62 -0.85
N LYS A 55 -3.99 -1.03 0.26
CA LYS A 55 -5.40 -0.62 0.40
C LYS A 55 -5.76 0.48 -0.61
N VAL A 56 -4.89 1.46 -0.82
CA VAL A 56 -5.10 2.53 -1.82
C VAL A 56 -5.14 1.97 -3.25
N ILE A 57 -4.24 1.04 -3.60
CA ILE A 57 -4.27 0.35 -4.89
C ILE A 57 -5.59 -0.40 -5.08
N THR A 58 -6.10 -1.03 -4.02
CA THR A 58 -7.38 -1.75 -4.04
C THR A 58 -8.54 -0.79 -4.30
N LEU A 59 -8.60 0.34 -3.58
CA LEU A 59 -9.60 1.41 -3.78
C LEU A 59 -9.59 1.93 -5.22
N ARG A 60 -8.40 2.15 -5.80
CA ARG A 60 -8.32 2.53 -7.20
C ARG A 60 -8.81 1.41 -8.12
N SER A 61 -8.40 0.16 -7.87
CA SER A 61 -8.73 -0.97 -8.74
C SER A 61 -10.24 -1.23 -8.81
N VAL A 62 -10.96 -1.10 -7.69
CA VAL A 62 -12.43 -1.25 -7.67
C VAL A 62 -13.15 -0.12 -8.42
N SER A 63 -12.52 1.04 -8.58
CA SER A 63 -13.06 2.13 -9.41
C SER A 63 -12.90 1.89 -10.92
N GLY A 64 -12.12 0.87 -11.33
CA GLY A 64 -11.86 0.56 -12.74
C GLY A 64 -10.94 1.56 -13.46
N LEU A 65 -10.33 2.51 -12.73
CA LEU A 65 -9.53 3.59 -13.30
C LEU A 65 -8.03 3.29 -13.23
N ASN A 66 -7.30 3.76 -14.25
CA ASN A 66 -5.85 3.81 -14.19
C ASN A 66 -5.40 4.89 -13.19
N GLN A 67 -4.11 4.90 -12.86
CA GLN A 67 -3.55 5.81 -11.85
C GLN A 67 -3.74 7.29 -12.21
N ARG A 68 -3.69 7.65 -13.49
CA ARG A 68 -3.87 9.04 -13.92
C ARG A 68 -5.32 9.47 -13.76
N ASP A 69 -6.25 8.71 -14.32
CA ASP A 69 -7.68 9.04 -14.33
C ASP A 69 -8.25 9.05 -12.91
N PHE A 70 -7.78 8.15 -12.03
CA PHE A 70 -8.17 8.15 -10.63
C PHE A 70 -7.65 9.38 -9.89
N ALA A 71 -6.39 9.79 -10.12
CA ALA A 71 -5.82 10.98 -9.52
C ALA A 71 -6.57 12.25 -9.96
N ASP A 72 -6.91 12.33 -11.25
CA ASP A 72 -7.68 13.44 -11.82
C ASP A 72 -9.11 13.48 -11.23
N LYS A 73 -9.78 12.32 -11.11
CA LYS A 73 -11.11 12.20 -10.50
C LYS A 73 -11.18 12.74 -9.07
N ILE A 74 -10.15 12.49 -8.26
CA ILE A 74 -10.11 12.90 -6.84
C ILE A 74 -9.41 14.24 -6.61
N GLY A 75 -8.91 14.89 -7.67
CA GLY A 75 -8.26 16.18 -7.60
C GLY A 75 -6.87 16.16 -6.94
N ILE A 76 -6.07 15.10 -7.14
CA ILE A 76 -4.66 15.07 -6.72
C ILE A 76 -3.73 14.86 -7.93
N LYS A 77 -2.45 15.20 -7.76
CA LYS A 77 -1.46 15.00 -8.82
C LYS A 77 -1.14 13.51 -8.99
N GLN A 78 -1.10 12.98 -10.22
CA GLN A 78 -0.72 11.59 -10.48
C GLN A 78 0.63 11.18 -9.82
N PRO A 79 1.70 12.01 -9.83
CA PRO A 79 2.93 11.66 -9.12
C PRO A 79 2.76 11.53 -7.59
N GLN A 80 1.82 12.28 -7.01
CA GLN A 80 1.49 12.14 -5.59
C GLN A 80 0.80 10.79 -5.33
N LEU A 81 -0.16 10.40 -6.18
CA LEU A 81 -0.78 9.08 -6.09
C LEU A 81 0.25 7.96 -6.25
N ALA A 82 1.18 8.07 -7.20
CA ALA A 82 2.24 7.09 -7.41
C ALA A 82 3.16 6.91 -6.19
N ARG A 83 3.47 8.00 -5.46
CA ARG A 83 4.25 7.91 -4.20
C ARG A 83 3.45 7.23 -3.09
N ILE A 84 2.14 7.46 -3.03
CA ILE A 84 1.25 6.80 -2.07
C ILE A 84 1.14 5.30 -2.38
N GLU A 85 0.87 4.92 -3.63
CA GLU A 85 0.75 3.52 -4.04
C GLU A 85 2.07 2.74 -3.96
N SER A 86 3.22 3.42 -3.96
CA SER A 86 4.52 2.78 -3.77
C SER A 86 4.97 2.70 -2.30
N GLY A 87 4.18 3.21 -1.35
CA GLY A 87 4.55 3.26 0.07
C GLY A 87 5.60 4.32 0.40
N LYS A 88 6.02 5.14 -0.57
CA LYS A 88 7.01 6.21 -0.36
C LYS A 88 6.45 7.44 0.34
N GLN A 89 5.13 7.55 0.44
CA GLN A 89 4.46 8.68 1.06
C GLN A 89 3.19 8.20 1.79
N ILE A 90 3.11 8.49 3.09
CA ILE A 90 1.89 8.33 3.86
C ILE A 90 0.95 9.51 3.54
N PRO A 91 -0.26 9.27 3.02
CA PRO A 91 -1.24 10.32 2.78
C PRO A 91 -1.72 10.94 4.10
N LYS A 92 -1.97 12.25 4.09
CA LYS A 92 -2.71 12.91 5.16
C LYS A 92 -4.14 12.39 5.20
N LEU A 93 -4.79 12.53 6.35
CA LEU A 93 -6.17 12.06 6.54
C LEU A 93 -7.13 12.61 5.48
N GLU A 94 -7.03 13.90 5.16
CA GLU A 94 -7.82 14.52 4.07
C GLU A 94 -7.61 13.83 2.71
N THR A 95 -6.36 13.48 2.38
CA THR A 95 -6.05 12.78 1.13
C THR A 95 -6.59 11.35 1.16
N LEU A 96 -6.53 10.67 2.31
CA LEU A 96 -7.09 9.34 2.48
C LEU A 96 -8.62 9.35 2.28
N THR A 97 -9.32 10.35 2.82
CA THR A 97 -10.77 10.48 2.63
C THR A 97 -11.12 10.78 1.17
N LYS A 98 -10.34 11.60 0.46
CA LYS A 98 -10.51 11.83 -1.00
C LYS A 98 -10.29 10.56 -1.83
N LEU A 99 -9.27 9.77 -1.49
CA LEU A 99 -9.02 8.48 -2.16
C LEU A 99 -10.18 7.51 -1.95
N ALA A 100 -10.70 7.41 -0.72
CA ALA A 100 -11.84 6.57 -0.40
C ALA A 100 -13.12 7.03 -1.12
N SER A 101 -13.44 8.33 -1.06
CA SER A 101 -14.66 8.86 -1.70
C SER A 101 -14.63 8.75 -3.21
N GLY A 102 -13.46 8.92 -3.83
CA GLY A 102 -13.26 8.68 -5.26
C GLY A 102 -13.57 7.26 -5.72
N ALA A 103 -13.48 6.30 -4.80
CA ALA A 103 -13.82 4.90 -5.01
C ALA A 103 -15.21 4.51 -4.46
N GLY A 104 -15.96 5.45 -3.87
CA GLY A 104 -17.29 5.18 -3.27
C GLY A 104 -17.24 4.61 -1.85
N TYR A 105 -16.13 4.79 -1.12
CA TYR A 105 -15.94 4.32 0.24
C TYR A 105 -15.93 5.48 1.24
N ALA A 106 -16.34 5.19 2.48
CA ALA A 106 -16.09 6.04 3.63
C ALA A 106 -14.84 5.56 4.39
N VAL A 107 -14.22 6.44 5.17
CA VAL A 107 -13.12 6.08 6.07
C VAL A 107 -13.67 6.03 7.50
N GLU A 108 -13.46 4.91 8.18
CA GLU A 108 -13.75 4.78 9.62
C GLU A 108 -12.45 4.55 10.39
N ILE A 109 -12.21 5.40 11.38
CA ILE A 109 -11.06 5.30 12.27
C ILE A 109 -11.48 4.59 13.54
N HIS A 110 -10.79 3.50 13.85
CA HIS A 110 -10.96 2.73 15.07
C HIS A 110 -9.75 2.94 15.97
N PHE A 111 -10.00 3.25 17.25
CA PHE A 111 -8.95 3.27 18.26
C PHE A 111 -8.90 1.90 18.93
N VAL A 112 -7.77 1.22 18.78
CA VAL A 112 -7.55 -0.08 19.40
C VAL A 112 -6.67 0.06 20.64
N PRO A 113 -6.99 -0.60 21.76
CA PRO A 113 -6.15 -0.55 22.95
C PRO A 113 -4.78 -1.15 22.63
N MET A 114 -3.73 -0.50 23.13
CA MET A 114 -2.41 -1.11 23.15
C MET A 114 -2.45 -2.33 24.08
N LYS A 115 -1.67 -3.37 23.76
CA LYS A 115 -1.51 -4.55 24.62
C LYS A 115 -1.24 -4.05 26.05
N ASP A 116 -1.99 -4.59 27.00
CA ASP A 116 -1.91 -4.29 28.45
C ASP A 116 -2.81 -3.16 28.98
N LYS A 117 -3.60 -2.47 28.15
CA LYS A 117 -4.66 -1.57 28.63
C LYS A 117 -6.06 -2.16 28.41
N GLN A 118 -6.76 -2.46 29.51
CA GLN A 118 -8.22 -2.51 29.49
C GLN A 118 -8.73 -1.08 29.32
N ALA A 119 -9.29 -0.80 28.14
CA ALA A 119 -9.87 0.49 27.81
C ALA A 119 -11.34 0.28 27.40
N PRO A 120 -12.23 1.25 27.67
CA PRO A 120 -13.59 1.21 27.17
C PRO A 120 -13.59 1.19 25.64
N GLU A 121 -14.59 0.54 25.06
CA GLU A 121 -14.82 0.58 23.61
C GLU A 121 -15.17 2.02 23.18
N ILE A 122 -14.44 2.54 22.19
CA ILE A 122 -14.64 3.89 21.64
C ILE A 122 -15.32 3.72 20.29
N GLU A 123 -16.47 4.37 20.10
CA GLU A 123 -17.17 4.35 18.83
C GLU A 123 -16.28 4.86 17.68
N PRO A 124 -16.28 4.19 16.51
CA PRO A 124 -15.45 4.59 15.39
C PRO A 124 -15.81 6.00 14.88
N VAL A 125 -14.77 6.77 14.55
CA VAL A 125 -14.98 8.08 13.91
C VAL A 125 -15.12 7.87 12.41
N ARG A 126 -16.32 8.14 11.89
CA ARG A 126 -16.58 8.10 10.44
C ARG A 126 -16.24 9.44 9.80
N LEU A 127 -15.30 9.42 8.87
CA LEU A 127 -14.93 10.57 8.07
C LEU A 127 -15.75 10.56 6.79
N THR A 128 -16.72 11.47 6.71
CA THR A 128 -17.45 11.76 5.49
C THR A 128 -16.85 13.01 4.86
N VAL A 129 -16.30 12.89 3.65
CA VAL A 129 -16.35 14.04 2.73
C VAL A 129 -17.71 14.01 2.07
N GLU A 130 -18.45 15.11 2.12
CA GLU A 130 -19.59 15.31 1.24
C GLU A 130 -19.12 15.03 -0.18
N PRO A 131 -19.81 14.16 -0.93
CA PRO A 131 -19.38 13.87 -2.27
C PRO A 131 -19.45 15.17 -3.08
N MET A 132 -18.34 15.53 -3.73
CA MET A 132 -18.33 16.56 -4.76
C MET A 132 -19.17 16.07 -5.95
N PHE A 133 -20.49 16.09 -5.83
CA PHE A 133 -21.39 15.99 -6.96
C PHE A 133 -21.89 17.39 -7.32
N GLU A 134 -21.81 17.66 -8.61
CA GLU A 134 -22.40 18.78 -9.36
C GLU A 134 -21.57 20.07 -9.48
N THR A 135 -20.80 20.13 -10.56
CA THR A 135 -21.17 21.12 -11.58
C THR A 135 -21.30 20.39 -12.91
N ARG A 136 -22.54 20.05 -13.26
CA ARG A 136 -22.92 19.80 -14.66
C ARG A 136 -22.63 21.09 -15.44
N ARG A 137 -21.87 20.98 -16.53
CA ARG A 137 -22.06 21.80 -17.73
C ARG A 137 -21.85 20.92 -18.94
#